data_AF-A0A938A018-F1
#
_entry.id   AF-A0A938A018-F1
#
_cell.length_a   1.000
_cell.length_b   1.000
_cell.length_c   1.000
_cell.angle_alpha   90.00
_cell.angle_beta   90.00
_cell.angle_gamma   90.00
#
_symmetry.space_group_name_H-M   'P 1'
#
loop_
_entity.id
_entity.type
_entity.pdbx_description
1 polymer ?
#
loop_
_entity_poly.entity_id
_entity_poly.type
_entity_poly.pdbx_seq_one_letter_code
_entity_poly.pdbx_strand_id
1 'polypeptide(L)' 'MYIPVLVLLALVVGAGLGAWRAKRRGGKGLDMAQYAVAHAIPLMLVALFVTIYLDRAGQ' A
#
# COMPACT_ATOMS: atom_id res chain seq x y z
N MET A 1 1.24 -2.86 20.78
CA MET A 1 -0.22 -2.78 20.56
C MET A 1 -0.49 -3.05 19.08
N TYR A 2 -1.41 -3.96 18.72
CA TYR A 2 -1.62 -4.41 17.34
C TYR A 2 -2.34 -3.34 16.50
N ILE A 3 -1.62 -2.50 15.76
CA ILE A 3 -2.21 -1.62 14.74
C ILE A 3 -1.76 -2.03 13.33
N PRO A 4 -2.11 -3.24 12.84
CA PRO A 4 -1.87 -3.61 11.44
C PRO A 4 -2.84 -2.91 10.48
N VAL A 5 -3.87 -2.23 10.99
CA VAL A 5 -4.92 -1.56 10.17
C VAL A 5 -4.32 -0.54 9.19
N LEU A 6 -3.33 0.24 9.61
CA LEU A 6 -2.68 1.22 8.72
C LEU A 6 -1.98 0.55 7.54
N VAL A 7 -1.33 -0.60 7.78
CA VAL A 7 -0.63 -1.37 6.75
C VAL A 7 -1.64 -1.99 5.77
N LEU A 8 -2.77 -2.51 6.27
CA LEU A 8 -3.85 -3.05 5.42
C LEU A 8 -4.52 -1.96 4.57
N LEU A 9 -4.77 -0.79 5.15
CA LEU A 9 -5.29 0.37 4.40
C LEU A 9 -4.32 0.80 3.31
N ALA A 10 -3.03 0.88 3.63
CA ALA A 10 -1.97 1.22 2.68
C ALA A 10 -1.87 0.19 1.53
N LEU A 11 -2.04 -1.10 1.83
CA LEU A 11 -2.12 -2.16 0.82
C LEU A 11 -3.30 -1.94 -0.13
N VAL A 12 -4.52 -1.77 0.39
CA VAL A 12 -5.73 -1.62 -0.44
C VAL A 12 -5.66 -0.35 -1.29
N VAL A 13 -5.27 0.77 -0.69
CA VAL A 13 -5.14 2.05 -1.40
C VAL A 13 -4.03 1.99 -2.45
N GLY A 14 -2.85 1.48 -2.09
CA GLY A 14 -1.73 1.38 -3.02
C GLY A 14 -2.01 0.45 -4.19
N ALA A 15 -2.54 -0.75 -3.90
CA ALA A 15 -2.90 -1.71 -4.94
C ALA A 15 -3.98 -1.16 -5.87
N GLY A 16 -5.03 -0.52 -5.30
CA GLY A 16 -6.11 0.09 -6.06
C GLY A 16 -5.62 1.22 -6.98
N LEU A 17 -4.79 2.14 -6.46
CA LEU A 17 -4.20 3.23 -7.24
C LEU A 17 -3.31 2.71 -8.37
N GLY A 18 -2.46 1.71 -8.08
CA GLY A 18 -1.58 1.09 -9.06
C GLY A 18 -2.38 0.42 -10.18
N ALA A 19 -3.31 -0.47 -9.85
CA ALA A 19 -4.15 -1.16 -10.83
C ALA A 19 -4.98 -0.17 -11.67
N TRP A 20 -5.55 0.87 -11.04
CA TRP A 20 -6.30 1.91 -11.74
C TRP A 20 -5.42 2.69 -12.72
N ARG A 21 -4.20 3.06 -12.32
CA ARG A 21 -3.25 3.76 -13.17
C ARG A 21 -2.80 2.92 -14.36
N ALA A 22 -2.56 1.62 -14.17
CA ALA A 22 -2.28 0.70 -15.27
C ALA A 22 -3.47 0.56 -16.22
N LYS A 23 -4.68 0.39 -15.69
CA LYS A 23 -5.91 0.30 -16.48
C LYS A 23 -6.14 1.55 -17.33
N ARG A 24 -5.92 2.74 -16.77
CA ARG A 24 -6.01 4.01 -17.50
C ARG A 24 -4.98 4.15 -18.63
N ARG A 25 -3.89 3.40 -18.58
CA ARG A 25 -2.85 3.35 -19.61
C ARG A 25 -3.05 2.21 -20.63
N GLY A 26 -4.17 1.50 -20.55
CA GLY A 26 -4.46 0.37 -21.45
C GLY A 26 -3.72 -0.92 -21.10
N GLY A 27 -3.13 -1.03 -19.90
CA GLY A 27 -2.43 -2.23 -19.45
C GLY A 27 -3.35 -3.44 -19.27
N LYS A 28 -2.82 -4.64 -19.53
CA LYS A 28 -3.49 -5.93 -19.32
C LYS A 28 -3.49 -6.32 -17.84
N GLY A 29 -4.10 -7.47 -17.51
CA GLY A 29 -4.17 -7.97 -16.13
C GLY A 29 -2.82 -8.08 -15.42
N LEU A 30 -1.76 -8.52 -16.13
CA LEU A 30 -0.41 -8.57 -15.57
C LEU A 30 0.19 -7.19 -15.31
N ASP A 31 -0.06 -6.21 -16.19
CA ASP A 31 0.40 -4.82 -15.98
C ASP A 31 -0.31 -4.20 -14.78
N MET A 32 -1.61 -4.49 -14.61
CA MET A 32 -2.39 -4.05 -13.46
C MET A 32 -1.83 -4.64 -12.16
N ALA A 33 -1.48 -5.93 -12.15
CA ALA A 33 -0.88 -6.58 -10.99
C ALA A 33 0.49 -5.99 -10.66
N GLN A 34 1.35 -5.78 -11.66
CA GLN A 34 2.67 -5.18 -11.46
C GLN A 34 2.56 -3.76 -10.88
N TYR A 35 1.68 -2.92 -11.44
CA TYR A 35 1.48 -1.57 -10.92
C TYR A 35 0.86 -1.57 -9.53
N ALA A 36 -0.10 -2.47 -9.26
CA ALA A 36 -0.69 -2.62 -7.92
C ALA A 36 0.39 -2.92 -6.88
N VAL A 37 1.26 -3.90 -7.15
CA VAL A 37 2.38 -4.24 -6.25
C VAL A 37 3.37 -3.09 -6.12
N ALA A 38 3.74 -2.44 -7.22
CA ALA A 38 4.67 -1.32 -7.24
C ALA A 38 4.19 -0.12 -6.40
N HIS A 39 2.88 0.08 -6.28
CA HIS A 39 2.30 1.14 -5.44
C HIS A 39 1.97 0.68 -4.02
N ALA A 40 1.57 -0.58 -3.83
CA ALA A 40 1.23 -1.13 -2.52
C ALA A 40 2.44 -1.25 -1.61
N ILE A 41 3.57 -1.77 -2.09
CA ILE A 41 4.74 -2.04 -1.24
C ILE A 41 5.29 -0.75 -0.60
N PRO A 42 5.57 0.34 -1.34
CA PRO A 42 6.08 1.57 -0.73
C PRO A 42 5.10 2.17 0.28
N LEU A 43 3.80 2.16 -0.02
CA LEU A 43 2.78 2.65 0.91
C LEU A 43 2.70 1.81 2.18
N MET A 44 2.76 0.48 2.07
CA MET A 44 2.82 -0.42 3.22
C MET A 44 4.06 -0.18 4.07
N LEU A 45 5.22 0.08 3.45
CA LEU A 45 6.45 0.38 4.18
C LEU A 45 6.33 1.69 4.98
N VAL A 46 5.79 2.74 4.36
CA VAL A 46 5.53 4.01 5.07
C VAL A 46 4.57 3.78 6.23
N ALA A 47 3.44 3.08 6.00
CA ALA A 47 2.48 2.77 7.05
C ALA A 47 3.08 1.91 8.18
N LEU A 48 3.98 0.98 7.86
CA LEU A 48 4.69 0.16 8.84
C LEU A 48 5.55 1.04 9.76
N PHE A 49 6.35 1.95 9.19
CA PHE A 49 7.18 2.84 10.00
C PHE A 49 6.34 3.81 10.83
N VAL A 50 5.25 4.35 10.27
CA VAL A 50 4.30 5.19 11.02
C VAL A 50 3.69 4.39 12.19
N THR A 51 3.29 3.14 11.95
CA THR A 51 2.73 2.26 12.98
C THR A 51 3.74 2.04 14.10
N ILE A 52 4.99 1.69 13.76
CA ILE A 52 6.06 1.48 14.75
C ILE A 52 6.30 2.76 15.54
N TYR A 53 6.37 3.92 14.87
CA TYR A 53 6.57 5.20 15.52
C TYR A 53 5.47 5.51 16.54
N LEU A 54 4.19 5.36 16.14
CA LEU A 54 3.05 5.60 17.04
C LEU A 54 3.02 4.62 18.22
N ASP A 55 3.34 3.35 17.99
CA ASP A 55 3.39 2.33 19.05
C ASP A 55 4.52 2.60 20.05
N ARG A 56 5.61 3.26 19.64
CA ARG A 56 6.76 3.60 20.51
C ARG A 56 6.68 4.98 21.13
N ALA A 57 6.06 5.95 20.46
CA ALA A 57 5.86 7.29 21.00
C ALA A 57 4.79 7.32 22.11
N GLY A 58 3.88 6.34 22.13
CA GLY A 58 2.85 6.19 23.16
C GLY A 58 3.21 5.27 24.32
N GLN A 59 4.44 4.74 24.37
CA GLN A 59 5.01 3.98 25.50
C GLN A 59 5.98 4.87 26.28
#